data_AF-A0ABC8S2V0-F1
#
_entry.id   AF-A0ABC8S2V0-F1
#
_cell.length_a   1.000
_cell.length_b   1.000
_cell.length_c   1.000
_cell.angle_alpha   90.00
_cell.angle_beta   90.00
_cell.angle_gamma   90.00
#
_symmetry.space_group_name_H-M   'P 1'
#
loop_
_entity.id
_entity.type
_entity.pdbx_description
1 polymer ?
#
loop_
_entity_poly.entity_id
_entity_poly.type
_entity_poly.pdbx_seq_one_letter_code
_entity_poly.pdbx_strand_id
1 'polypeptide(L)'
;ASKALKLCCRASWKCVLHLCEMFVEKSDVFHGDLSEDAIVGFVTEACSKSAFLLDVLSQYDSKKVNRIIGESLESWSAAQNLFEELPSPKALVMQWVKELLAYKEMNALNPRFCRRMRMDIIGILLEVVYVMKDSCLQKSQILLTKGRELRACGIKGLDECIPCLSAAISTLNEVCGETFSCSIQVRHQLAEAYCLRALCTQEAEPNSKQLFQDIRAALNLWSSPDHCHEAEHSNMIPENTLILLYNVVDLLSVKGCMNFHPEVFEILIRLFKWKGVPLEKCLAMLWEYRRLGHALCASSVNESFITTLSRHCGELSQSIDFWISCMKGSEAQGVGFQQNFSLMFQSDIKVEEVKKAASELLSSVRSFLLAIKSNFPSKFRLKQVSYYQFFSFNVRSLYPVVQHLLLRICTMTCLRNWFQVED
;
A
#
# COMPACT_ATOMS: atom_id res chain seq x y z
N ALA A 1 -6.99 -2.50 39.64
CA ALA A 1 -6.76 -3.49 38.56
C ALA A 1 -5.48 -3.20 37.74
N SER A 2 -5.41 -2.14 36.93
CA SER A 2 -4.28 -1.91 35.99
C SER A 2 -2.88 -1.81 36.64
N LYS A 3 -2.75 -1.21 37.83
CA LYS A 3 -1.47 -1.17 38.58
C LYS A 3 -0.98 -2.56 39.00
N ALA A 4 -1.88 -3.42 39.46
CA ALA A 4 -1.55 -4.78 39.87
C ALA A 4 -1.12 -5.62 38.67
N LEU A 5 -1.81 -5.48 37.53
CA LEU A 5 -1.47 -6.18 36.30
C LEU A 5 -0.11 -5.75 35.75
N LYS A 6 0.24 -4.45 35.84
CA LYS A 6 1.60 -3.95 35.50
C LYS A 6 2.70 -4.54 36.37
N LEU A 7 2.46 -4.62 37.68
CA LEU A 7 3.41 -5.25 38.60
C LEU A 7 3.57 -6.74 38.30
N CYS A 8 2.47 -7.42 37.97
CA CYS A 8 2.48 -8.83 37.57
C CYS A 8 3.34 -9.05 36.30
N CYS A 9 3.16 -8.27 35.24
CA CYS A 9 3.98 -8.38 34.03
C CYS A 9 5.47 -8.12 34.30
N ARG A 10 5.79 -7.08 35.09
CA ARG A 10 7.18 -6.79 35.47
C ARG A 10 7.79 -7.90 36.32
N ALA A 11 7.04 -8.47 37.25
CA ALA A 11 7.49 -9.60 38.05
C ALA A 11 7.75 -10.83 37.19
N SER A 12 6.88 -11.12 36.22
CA SER A 12 7.08 -12.22 35.27
C SER A 12 8.35 -12.07 34.44
N TRP A 13 8.62 -10.88 33.87
CA TRP A 13 9.86 -10.66 33.11
C TRP A 13 11.12 -10.67 33.98
N LYS A 14 11.06 -10.13 35.20
CA LYS A 14 12.17 -10.26 36.16
C LYS A 14 12.44 -11.71 36.54
N CYS A 15 11.39 -12.52 36.71
CA CYS A 15 11.53 -13.94 36.98
C CYS A 15 12.24 -14.64 35.81
N VAL A 16 11.79 -14.39 34.57
CA VAL A 16 12.43 -14.93 33.35
C VAL A 16 13.90 -14.56 33.29
N LEU A 17 14.25 -13.28 33.45
CA LEU A 17 15.65 -12.83 33.39
C LEU A 17 16.50 -13.47 34.48
N HIS A 18 15.99 -13.58 35.70
CA HIS A 18 16.70 -14.23 36.79
C HIS A 18 16.93 -15.73 36.53
N LEU A 19 15.93 -16.42 35.97
CA LEU A 19 16.08 -17.82 35.57
C LEU A 19 17.10 -17.99 34.44
N CYS A 20 17.17 -17.03 33.52
CA CYS A 20 18.18 -17.00 32.46
C CYS A 20 19.59 -16.80 33.04
N GLU A 21 19.77 -15.86 33.96
CA GLU A 21 21.04 -15.63 34.67
C GLU A 21 21.50 -16.89 35.42
N MET A 22 20.60 -17.51 36.17
CA MET A 22 20.88 -18.77 36.88
C MET A 22 21.25 -19.92 35.94
N PHE A 23 20.69 -19.96 34.73
CA PHE A 23 21.01 -20.99 33.74
C PHE A 23 22.44 -20.81 33.21
N VAL A 24 22.84 -19.57 32.92
CA VAL A 24 24.20 -19.22 32.49
C VAL A 24 25.24 -19.50 33.59
N GLU A 25 24.93 -19.19 34.85
CA GLU A 25 25.85 -19.47 35.98
C GLU A 25 25.99 -20.97 36.28
N LYS A 26 24.98 -21.78 35.95
CA LYS A 26 24.99 -23.24 36.20
C LYS A 26 25.73 -24.04 35.14
N SER A 27 25.87 -23.53 33.91
CA SER A 27 26.59 -24.24 32.84
C SER A 27 28.08 -24.46 33.13
N ASP A 28 28.64 -23.77 34.14
CA ASP A 28 30.05 -23.89 34.51
C ASP A 28 30.34 -24.79 35.73
N VAL A 29 29.40 -25.05 36.67
CA VAL A 29 29.77 -25.80 37.92
C VAL A 29 28.70 -26.72 38.55
N PHE A 30 27.40 -26.70 38.23
CA PHE A 30 26.43 -27.57 38.95
C PHE A 30 25.20 -28.01 38.14
N HIS A 31 24.95 -29.33 38.11
CA HIS A 31 23.68 -29.94 37.68
C HIS A 31 22.56 -29.62 38.68
N GLY A 32 21.65 -28.72 38.31
CA GLY A 32 20.38 -28.52 39.01
C GLY A 32 19.21 -28.50 38.03
N ASP A 33 18.02 -28.89 38.51
CA ASP A 33 16.76 -29.22 37.81
C ASP A 33 16.10 -28.10 36.94
N LEU A 34 16.82 -27.05 36.56
CA LEU A 34 16.27 -25.98 35.73
C LEU A 34 16.38 -26.37 34.25
N SER A 35 15.33 -26.99 33.70
CA SER A 35 15.29 -27.32 32.28
C SER A 35 14.99 -26.10 31.41
N GLU A 36 15.52 -26.11 30.19
CA GLU A 36 15.21 -25.12 29.15
C GLU A 36 13.69 -25.02 28.91
N ASP A 37 12.98 -26.16 28.89
CA ASP A 37 11.52 -26.23 28.78
C ASP A 37 10.79 -25.44 29.87
N ALA A 38 11.31 -25.41 31.10
CA ALA A 38 10.71 -24.65 32.19
C ALA A 38 10.83 -23.14 31.92
N ILE A 39 12.00 -22.69 31.46
CA ILE A 39 12.26 -21.28 31.11
C ILE A 39 11.37 -20.85 29.94
N VAL A 40 11.25 -21.69 28.91
CA VAL A 40 10.33 -21.52 27.77
C VAL A 40 8.88 -21.33 28.24
N GLY A 41 8.44 -22.13 29.22
CA GLY A 41 7.12 -21.99 29.85
C GLY A 41 6.92 -20.62 30.51
N PHE A 42 7.90 -20.15 31.29
CA PHE A 42 7.86 -18.83 31.92
C PHE A 42 7.86 -17.68 30.91
N VAL A 43 8.63 -17.80 29.83
CA VAL A 43 8.64 -16.80 28.75
C VAL A 43 7.27 -16.71 28.07
N THR A 44 6.64 -17.86 27.81
CA THR A 44 5.31 -17.93 27.20
C THR A 44 4.23 -17.29 28.09
N GLU A 45 4.30 -17.55 29.40
CA GLU A 45 3.41 -16.95 30.38
C GLU A 45 3.62 -15.43 30.49
N ALA A 46 4.88 -14.98 30.52
CA ALA A 46 5.23 -13.55 30.56
C ALA A 46 4.72 -12.81 29.31
N CYS A 47 4.88 -13.42 28.12
CA CYS A 47 4.33 -12.91 26.86
C CYS A 47 2.79 -12.80 26.91
N SER A 48 2.11 -13.82 27.41
CA SER A 48 0.64 -13.87 27.48
C SER A 48 0.07 -12.84 28.47
N LYS A 49 0.67 -12.72 29.66
CA LYS A 49 0.30 -11.70 30.65
C LYS A 49 0.51 -10.30 30.12
N SER A 50 1.63 -10.09 29.42
CA SER A 50 1.93 -8.81 28.80
C SER A 50 0.92 -8.49 27.70
N ALA A 51 0.60 -9.42 26.80
CA ALA A 51 -0.42 -9.23 25.78
C ALA A 51 -1.81 -8.89 26.37
N PHE A 52 -2.21 -9.58 27.44
CA PHE A 52 -3.46 -9.28 28.16
C PHE A 52 -3.45 -7.87 28.79
N LEU A 53 -2.32 -7.46 29.39
CA LEU A 53 -2.17 -6.11 29.91
C LEU A 53 -2.29 -5.05 28.80
N LEU A 54 -1.75 -5.32 27.61
CA LEU A 54 -1.88 -4.42 26.46
C LEU A 54 -3.33 -4.31 26.00
N ASP A 55 -4.08 -5.41 25.98
CA ASP A 55 -5.50 -5.42 25.63
C ASP A 55 -6.35 -4.60 26.61
N VAL A 56 -6.00 -4.63 27.90
CA VAL A 56 -6.66 -3.81 28.94
C VAL A 56 -6.24 -2.33 28.86
N LEU A 57 -5.01 -2.03 28.43
CA LEU A 57 -4.47 -0.66 28.42
C LEU A 57 -4.69 0.10 27.10
N SER A 58 -4.91 -0.58 25.99
CA SER A 58 -5.17 -0.01 24.65
C SER A 58 -6.32 1.00 24.66
N GLN A 59 -7.27 0.83 25.59
CA GLN A 59 -8.45 1.68 25.75
C GLN A 59 -8.18 3.01 26.49
N TYR A 60 -7.01 3.21 27.13
CA TYR A 60 -6.84 4.29 28.11
C TYR A 60 -5.59 5.17 27.95
N ASP A 61 -4.42 4.64 27.54
CA ASP A 61 -3.18 5.45 27.48
C ASP A 61 -2.04 4.81 26.63
N SER A 62 -1.86 5.28 25.40
CA SER A 62 -0.90 4.72 24.44
C SER A 62 0.59 4.92 24.80
N LYS A 63 0.95 5.96 25.56
CA LYS A 63 2.36 6.19 25.94
C LYS A 63 2.83 5.18 26.99
N LYS A 64 1.93 4.79 27.90
CA LYS A 64 2.23 3.75 28.90
C LYS A 64 2.29 2.37 28.29
N VAL A 65 1.50 2.13 27.24
CA VAL A 65 1.51 0.91 26.42
C VAL A 65 2.91 0.73 25.79
N ASN A 66 3.44 1.69 25.05
CA ASN A 66 4.77 1.60 24.42
C ASN A 66 5.92 1.28 25.39
N ARG A 67 5.91 1.86 26.59
CA ARG A 67 6.98 1.62 27.57
C ARG A 67 6.95 0.19 28.10
N ILE A 68 5.78 -0.31 28.49
CA ILE A 68 5.61 -1.68 29.00
C ILE A 68 5.98 -2.69 27.92
N ILE A 69 5.63 -2.35 26.70
CA ILE A 69 5.95 -3.10 25.50
C ILE A 69 7.47 -3.21 25.29
N GLY A 70 8.19 -2.08 25.24
CA GLY A 70 9.64 -2.05 25.06
C GLY A 70 10.35 -2.85 26.15
N GLU A 71 9.98 -2.62 27.41
CA GLU A 71 10.51 -3.36 28.57
C GLU A 71 10.31 -4.89 28.41
N SER A 72 9.15 -5.32 27.89
CA SER A 72 8.81 -6.75 27.73
C SER A 72 9.61 -7.41 26.60
N LEU A 73 9.83 -6.70 25.49
CA LEU A 73 10.60 -7.24 24.37
C LEU A 73 12.11 -7.18 24.58
N GLU A 74 12.63 -6.15 25.22
CA GLU A 74 14.03 -6.12 25.66
C GLU A 74 14.32 -7.34 26.55
N SER A 75 13.40 -7.64 27.48
CA SER A 75 13.51 -8.81 28.34
C SER A 75 13.41 -10.13 27.57
N TRP A 76 12.52 -10.21 26.58
CA TRP A 76 12.41 -11.39 25.70
C TRP A 76 13.65 -11.59 24.82
N SER A 77 14.17 -10.52 24.20
CA SER A 77 15.36 -10.56 23.36
C SER A 77 16.61 -10.94 24.17
N ALA A 78 16.74 -10.41 25.39
CA ALA A 78 17.79 -10.81 26.32
C ALA A 78 17.73 -12.31 26.64
N ALA A 79 16.53 -12.87 26.85
CA ALA A 79 16.35 -14.31 27.02
C ALA A 79 16.67 -15.08 25.72
N GLN A 80 16.21 -14.60 24.55
CA GLN A 80 16.46 -15.25 23.25
C GLN A 80 17.95 -15.39 22.94
N ASN A 81 18.78 -14.43 23.30
CA ASN A 81 20.23 -14.51 23.09
C ASN A 81 20.89 -15.68 23.85
N LEU A 82 20.19 -16.31 24.79
CA LEU A 82 20.70 -17.40 25.63
C LEU A 82 20.17 -18.79 25.23
N PHE A 83 19.08 -18.86 24.45
CA PHE A 83 18.45 -20.10 24.04
C PHE A 83 18.11 -20.08 22.55
N GLU A 84 18.59 -21.07 21.79
CA GLU A 84 18.36 -21.16 20.35
C GLU A 84 16.88 -21.45 20.01
N GLU A 85 16.12 -22.13 20.91
CA GLU A 85 14.73 -22.56 20.68
C GLU A 85 13.67 -21.81 21.52
N LEU A 86 13.88 -20.53 21.86
CA LEU A 86 12.83 -19.76 22.52
C LEU A 86 11.65 -19.48 21.55
N PRO A 87 10.39 -19.71 21.98
CA PRO A 87 9.24 -19.46 21.12
C PRO A 87 9.14 -17.96 20.84
N SER A 88 8.88 -17.64 19.56
CA SER A 88 8.63 -16.26 19.15
C SER A 88 7.53 -15.65 20.04
N PRO A 89 7.59 -14.34 20.37
CA PRO A 89 6.66 -13.71 21.31
C PRO A 89 5.35 -13.38 20.58
N LYS A 90 4.73 -14.39 19.97
CA LYS A 90 3.63 -14.30 19.01
C LYS A 90 2.43 -13.56 19.60
N ALA A 91 2.12 -13.78 20.88
CA ALA A 91 1.03 -13.08 21.55
C ALA A 91 1.26 -11.55 21.63
N LEU A 92 2.49 -11.13 21.91
CA LEU A 92 2.87 -9.71 21.93
C LEU A 92 2.85 -9.11 20.53
N VAL A 93 3.45 -9.80 19.56
CA VAL A 93 3.49 -9.37 18.14
C VAL A 93 2.08 -9.24 17.57
N MET A 94 1.20 -10.22 17.80
CA MET A 94 -0.19 -10.16 17.34
C MET A 94 -0.93 -8.97 17.94
N GLN A 95 -0.70 -8.64 19.21
CA GLN A 95 -1.34 -7.47 19.82
C GLN A 95 -0.85 -6.16 19.18
N TRP A 96 0.42 -6.07 18.78
CA TRP A 96 0.92 -4.88 18.11
C TRP A 96 0.41 -4.72 16.69
N VAL A 97 0.29 -5.84 15.95
CA VAL A 97 -0.33 -5.81 14.63
C VAL A 97 -1.77 -5.31 14.75
N LYS A 98 -2.50 -5.72 15.79
CA LYS A 98 -3.84 -5.16 16.09
C LYS A 98 -3.81 -3.67 16.41
N GLU A 99 -2.85 -3.20 17.22
CA GLU A 99 -2.68 -1.76 17.49
C GLU A 99 -2.37 -0.97 16.22
N LEU A 100 -1.47 -1.45 15.35
CA LEU A 100 -1.19 -0.83 14.05
C LEU A 100 -2.44 -0.69 13.20
N LEU A 101 -3.31 -1.70 13.19
CA LEU A 101 -4.60 -1.68 12.51
C LEU A 101 -5.57 -0.69 13.18
N ALA A 102 -5.66 -0.68 14.51
CA ALA A 102 -6.51 0.26 15.26
C ALA A 102 -6.10 1.73 14.99
N TYR A 103 -4.81 2.04 14.95
CA TYR A 103 -4.33 3.37 14.57
C TYR A 103 -4.60 3.72 13.11
N LYS A 104 -4.62 2.73 12.21
CA LYS A 104 -5.03 2.94 10.82
C LYS A 104 -6.51 3.33 10.72
N GLU A 105 -7.37 2.71 11.52
CA GLU A 105 -8.81 3.02 11.59
C GLU A 105 -9.09 4.38 12.25
N MET A 106 -8.38 4.69 13.35
CA MET A 106 -8.49 5.98 14.05
C MET A 106 -7.81 7.15 13.32
N ASN A 107 -7.12 6.89 12.20
CA ASN A 107 -6.34 7.88 11.46
C ASN A 107 -7.17 9.11 11.04
N ALA A 108 -8.48 8.94 10.80
CA ALA A 108 -9.38 10.03 10.47
C ALA A 108 -9.55 11.06 11.60
N LEU A 109 -9.48 10.61 12.87
CA LEU A 109 -9.69 11.45 14.05
C LEU A 109 -8.43 12.21 14.47
N ASN A 110 -7.27 11.55 14.42
CA ASN A 110 -6.00 12.16 14.80
C ASN A 110 -4.82 11.58 13.99
N PRO A 111 -4.63 12.04 12.74
CA PRO A 111 -3.67 11.41 11.83
C PRO A 111 -2.22 11.56 12.28
N ARG A 112 -1.87 12.69 12.92
CA ARG A 112 -0.49 12.93 13.38
C ARG A 112 -0.09 11.99 14.52
N PHE A 113 -1.00 11.78 15.47
CA PHE A 113 -0.77 10.89 16.60
C PHE A 113 -0.73 9.43 16.16
N CYS A 114 -1.73 8.99 15.38
CA CYS A 114 -1.79 7.62 14.86
C CYS A 114 -0.55 7.28 14.04
N ARG A 115 -0.08 8.21 13.22
CA ARG A 115 1.15 8.05 12.46
C ARG A 115 2.40 7.91 13.32
N ARG A 116 2.60 8.82 14.28
CA ARG A 116 3.74 8.74 15.21
C ARG A 116 3.76 7.39 15.91
N MET A 117 2.60 6.99 16.42
CA MET A 117 2.47 5.74 17.14
C MET A 117 2.79 4.54 16.25
N ARG A 118 2.29 4.51 15.02
CA ARG A 118 2.64 3.47 14.04
C ARG A 118 4.14 3.43 13.75
N MET A 119 4.79 4.58 13.57
CA MET A 119 6.24 4.65 13.35
C MET A 119 7.05 4.15 14.55
N ASP A 120 6.64 4.51 15.78
CA ASP A 120 7.29 4.03 17.01
C ASP A 120 7.16 2.50 17.11
N ILE A 121 5.96 1.95 16.92
CA ILE A 121 5.69 0.50 16.94
C ILE A 121 6.50 -0.22 15.86
N ILE A 122 6.53 0.31 14.64
CA ILE A 122 7.31 -0.25 13.52
C ILE A 122 8.81 -0.28 13.85
N GLY A 123 9.34 0.79 14.46
CA GLY A 123 10.75 0.85 14.86
C GLY A 123 11.11 -0.30 15.78
N ILE A 124 10.33 -0.51 16.84
CA ILE A 124 10.60 -1.57 17.82
C ILE A 124 10.42 -2.97 17.20
N LEU A 125 9.45 -3.17 16.29
CA LEU A 125 9.29 -4.46 15.58
C LEU A 125 10.54 -4.81 14.77
N LEU A 126 11.10 -3.84 14.05
CA LEU A 126 12.26 -4.08 13.20
C LEU A 126 13.56 -4.24 14.01
N GLU A 127 13.70 -3.51 15.11
CA GLU A 127 14.91 -3.52 15.94
C GLU A 127 14.96 -4.68 16.93
N VAL A 128 13.81 -5.13 17.46
CA VAL A 128 13.77 -6.10 18.57
C VAL A 128 13.14 -7.44 18.19
N VAL A 129 12.17 -7.45 17.28
CA VAL A 129 11.40 -8.69 16.97
C VAL A 129 11.93 -9.39 15.73
N TYR A 130 12.28 -8.64 14.69
CA TYR A 130 12.61 -9.19 13.37
C TYR A 130 14.10 -9.17 13.02
N VAL A 131 14.94 -9.39 14.03
CA VAL A 131 16.41 -9.48 13.87
C VAL A 131 16.81 -10.85 13.29
N MET A 132 16.05 -11.92 13.56
CA MET A 132 16.38 -13.31 13.21
C MET A 132 15.93 -13.73 11.79
N LYS A 133 16.64 -14.71 11.21
CA LYS A 133 16.45 -15.22 9.82
C LYS A 133 15.05 -15.83 9.59
N ASP A 134 14.43 -16.39 10.62
CA ASP A 134 13.18 -17.16 10.52
C ASP A 134 11.94 -16.28 10.33
N SER A 135 12.14 -14.95 10.30
CA SER A 135 11.07 -13.95 10.30
C SER A 135 11.06 -13.06 9.05
N CYS A 136 11.78 -13.44 7.99
CA CYS A 136 11.95 -12.64 6.77
C CYS A 136 10.63 -12.14 6.16
N LEU A 137 9.59 -12.98 6.13
CA LEU A 137 8.28 -12.59 5.59
C LEU A 137 7.64 -11.47 6.43
N GLN A 138 7.56 -11.63 7.75
CA GLN A 138 6.99 -10.64 8.64
C GLN A 138 7.84 -9.35 8.65
N LYS A 139 9.17 -9.50 8.66
CA LYS A 139 10.11 -8.38 8.54
C LYS A 139 9.84 -7.55 7.29
N SER A 140 9.71 -8.20 6.13
CA SER A 140 9.43 -7.52 4.86
C SER A 140 8.08 -6.79 4.87
N GLN A 141 7.05 -7.35 5.52
CA GLN A 141 5.74 -6.71 5.68
C GLN A 141 5.82 -5.44 6.53
N ILE A 142 6.59 -5.47 7.62
CA ILE A 142 6.80 -4.29 8.45
C ILE A 142 7.63 -3.24 7.70
N LEU A 143 8.66 -3.64 6.94
CA LEU A 143 9.44 -2.73 6.10
C LEU A 143 8.59 -2.07 5.01
N LEU A 144 7.70 -2.82 4.36
CA LEU A 144 6.72 -2.28 3.40
C LEU A 144 5.78 -1.27 4.07
N THR A 145 5.30 -1.59 5.27
CA THR A 145 4.45 -0.69 6.06
C THR A 145 5.21 0.60 6.44
N LYS A 146 6.46 0.49 6.90
CA LYS A 146 7.35 1.62 7.19
C LYS A 146 7.57 2.48 5.95
N GLY A 147 7.89 1.85 4.81
CA GLY A 147 8.09 2.54 3.54
C GLY A 147 6.85 3.34 3.12
N ARG A 148 5.65 2.78 3.26
CA ARG A 148 4.38 3.47 2.97
C ARG A 148 4.17 4.68 3.89
N GLU A 149 4.45 4.55 5.19
CA GLU A 149 4.34 5.65 6.15
C GLU A 149 5.38 6.75 5.89
N LEU A 150 6.61 6.40 5.53
CA LEU A 150 7.66 7.35 5.17
C LEU A 150 7.30 8.11 3.89
N ARG A 151 6.83 7.41 2.85
CA ARG A 151 6.35 8.02 1.61
C ARG A 151 5.24 9.06 1.88
N ALA A 152 4.37 8.81 2.86
CA ALA A 152 3.33 9.76 3.25
C ALA A 152 3.88 11.10 3.81
N CYS A 153 5.17 11.20 4.20
CA CYS A 153 5.83 12.47 4.55
C CYS A 153 5.98 13.40 3.34
N GLY A 154 5.77 12.89 2.12
CA GLY A 154 6.22 13.53 0.89
C GLY A 154 7.74 13.39 0.74
N ILE A 155 8.33 14.31 -0.01
CA ILE A 155 9.74 14.26 -0.46
C ILE A 155 10.73 14.05 0.70
N LYS A 156 10.50 14.71 1.86
CA LYS A 156 11.37 14.58 3.04
C LYS A 156 11.49 13.16 3.59
N GLY A 157 10.52 12.29 3.32
CA GLY A 157 10.56 10.91 3.77
C GLY A 157 11.25 9.95 2.79
N LEU A 158 11.58 10.41 1.58
CA LEU A 158 12.09 9.53 0.53
C LEU A 158 13.48 8.98 0.84
N ASP A 159 14.33 9.79 1.50
CA ASP A 159 15.69 9.41 1.91
C ASP A 159 15.73 8.16 2.80
N GLU A 160 14.73 8.00 3.68
CA GLU A 160 14.58 6.79 4.50
C GLU A 160 13.68 5.74 3.81
N CYS A 161 12.71 6.17 3.01
CA CYS A 161 11.75 5.28 2.35
C CYS A 161 12.44 4.35 1.33
N ILE A 162 13.30 4.89 0.48
CA ILE A 162 13.94 4.11 -0.60
C ILE A 162 14.86 3.01 -0.04
N PRO A 163 15.76 3.29 0.94
CA PRO A 163 16.52 2.24 1.63
C PRO A 163 15.63 1.22 2.33
N CYS A 164 14.55 1.67 2.99
CA CYS A 164 13.61 0.79 3.67
C CYS A 164 12.92 -0.20 2.70
N LEU A 165 12.47 0.30 1.55
CA LEU A 165 11.87 -0.55 0.50
C LEU A 165 12.91 -1.47 -0.15
N SER A 166 14.16 -1.00 -0.27
CA SER A 166 15.27 -1.81 -0.80
C SER A 166 15.65 -2.95 0.14
N ALA A 167 15.65 -2.71 1.45
CA ALA A 167 15.79 -3.75 2.46
C ALA A 167 14.66 -4.78 2.38
N ALA A 168 13.41 -4.33 2.21
CA ALA A 168 12.28 -5.24 2.03
C ALA A 168 12.45 -6.15 0.80
N ILE A 169 12.90 -5.58 -0.32
CA ILE A 169 13.17 -6.31 -1.57
C ILE A 169 14.30 -7.32 -1.38
N SER A 170 15.40 -6.95 -0.72
CA SER A 170 16.51 -7.89 -0.42
C SER A 170 16.01 -9.08 0.39
N THR A 171 15.31 -8.82 1.50
CA THR A 171 14.76 -9.86 2.38
C THR A 171 13.80 -10.78 1.63
N LEU A 172 12.95 -10.25 0.76
CA LEU A 172 12.01 -11.06 -0.03
C LEU A 172 12.70 -11.86 -1.15
N ASN A 173 13.74 -11.32 -1.77
CA ASN A 173 14.53 -12.03 -2.78
C ASN A 173 15.30 -13.21 -2.17
N GLU A 174 15.84 -13.06 -0.96
CA GLU A 174 16.49 -14.15 -0.22
C GLU A 174 15.50 -15.31 0.00
N VAL A 175 14.28 -15.02 0.44
CA VAL A 175 13.23 -16.03 0.64
C VAL A 175 12.83 -16.73 -0.68
N CYS A 176 12.72 -15.98 -1.78
CA CYS A 176 12.41 -16.57 -3.09
C CYS A 176 13.58 -17.39 -3.68
N GLY A 177 14.84 -17.10 -3.31
CA GLY A 177 16.02 -17.82 -3.82
C GLY A 177 16.27 -19.17 -3.13
N GLU A 178 15.86 -19.30 -1.86
CA GLU A 178 16.08 -20.51 -1.05
C GLU A 178 15.04 -21.62 -1.30
N THR A 179 13.88 -21.32 -1.89
CA THR A 179 12.79 -22.28 -2.13
C THR A 179 12.41 -22.36 -3.59
N PHE A 180 12.44 -23.56 -4.19
CA PHE A 180 12.04 -23.81 -5.59
C PHE A 180 10.57 -23.45 -5.90
N SER A 181 9.78 -23.03 -4.89
CA SER A 181 8.41 -22.56 -5.04
C SER A 181 8.14 -21.35 -4.11
N CYS A 182 8.66 -20.17 -4.49
CA CYS A 182 8.32 -18.94 -3.78
C CYS A 182 6.79 -18.75 -3.72
N SER A 183 6.22 -18.64 -2.52
CA SER A 183 4.76 -18.58 -2.34
C SER A 183 4.14 -17.38 -3.07
N ILE A 184 2.88 -17.54 -3.50
CA ILE A 184 2.11 -16.48 -4.19
C ILE A 184 2.11 -15.18 -3.35
N GLN A 185 1.99 -15.30 -2.03
CA GLN A 185 2.06 -14.19 -1.09
C GLN A 185 3.37 -13.40 -1.19
N VAL A 186 4.51 -14.10 -1.15
CA VAL A 186 5.84 -13.49 -1.20
C VAL A 186 6.05 -12.79 -2.55
N ARG A 187 5.64 -13.43 -3.66
CA ARG A 187 5.72 -12.81 -4.99
C ARG A 187 4.90 -11.52 -5.09
N HIS A 188 3.68 -11.49 -4.55
CA HIS A 188 2.86 -10.28 -4.54
C HIS A 188 3.49 -9.17 -3.70
N GLN A 189 4.01 -9.49 -2.52
CA GLN A 189 4.68 -8.51 -1.65
C GLN A 189 5.95 -7.95 -2.29
N LEU A 190 6.70 -8.79 -2.99
CA LEU A 190 7.90 -8.38 -3.71
C LEU A 190 7.55 -7.47 -4.90
N ALA A 191 6.52 -7.80 -5.68
CA ALA A 191 6.05 -6.94 -6.76
C ALA A 191 5.53 -5.59 -6.25
N GLU A 192 4.81 -5.60 -5.12
CA GLU A 192 4.38 -4.37 -4.44
C GLU A 192 5.58 -3.51 -4.01
N ALA A 193 6.61 -4.13 -3.42
CA ALA A 193 7.81 -3.44 -2.97
C ALA A 193 8.55 -2.77 -4.14
N TYR A 194 8.70 -3.49 -5.26
CA TYR A 194 9.28 -2.93 -6.49
C TYR A 194 8.48 -1.74 -7.01
N CYS A 195 7.16 -1.86 -7.16
CA CYS A 195 6.33 -0.75 -7.64
C CYS A 195 6.35 0.46 -6.69
N LEU A 196 6.36 0.26 -5.37
CA LEU A 196 6.48 1.34 -4.40
C LEU A 196 7.84 2.03 -4.50
N ARG A 197 8.93 1.26 -4.62
CA ARG A 197 10.28 1.82 -4.78
C ARG A 197 10.39 2.59 -6.09
N ALA A 198 9.87 2.05 -7.18
CA ALA A 198 9.77 2.70 -8.48
C ALA A 198 9.14 4.11 -8.38
N LEU A 199 7.99 4.23 -7.71
CA LEU A 199 7.32 5.51 -7.48
C LEU A 199 8.15 6.47 -6.62
N CYS A 200 8.75 5.98 -5.53
CA CYS A 200 9.58 6.80 -4.64
C CYS A 200 10.84 7.30 -5.34
N THR A 201 11.52 6.43 -6.09
CA THR A 201 12.70 6.76 -6.88
C THR A 201 12.39 7.79 -7.94
N GLN A 202 11.23 7.71 -8.61
CA GLN A 202 10.83 8.74 -9.56
C GLN A 202 10.62 10.11 -8.92
N GLU A 203 10.11 10.16 -7.69
CA GLU A 203 9.91 11.41 -6.94
C GLU A 203 11.25 11.98 -6.43
N ALA A 204 12.20 11.13 -6.03
CA ALA A 204 13.52 11.54 -5.53
C ALA A 204 14.52 11.87 -6.66
N GLU A 205 14.56 11.02 -7.69
CA GLU A 205 15.52 11.05 -8.79
C GLU A 205 14.79 10.84 -10.13
N PRO A 206 14.17 11.88 -10.72
CA PRO A 206 13.33 11.75 -11.91
C PRO A 206 13.99 11.13 -13.13
N ASN A 207 15.32 11.15 -13.23
CA ASN A 207 16.08 10.63 -14.37
C ASN A 207 16.65 9.22 -14.13
N SER A 208 16.36 8.61 -12.99
CA SER A 208 16.88 7.29 -12.64
C SER A 208 16.31 6.19 -13.55
N LYS A 209 17.20 5.33 -14.06
CA LYS A 209 16.80 4.14 -14.83
C LYS A 209 16.22 3.02 -13.94
N GLN A 210 16.46 3.10 -12.63
CA GLN A 210 15.98 2.11 -11.64
C GLN A 210 14.46 1.98 -11.67
N LEU A 211 13.74 3.06 -11.97
CA LEU A 211 12.28 3.07 -12.14
C LEU A 211 11.80 1.93 -13.07
N PHE A 212 12.39 1.84 -14.25
CA PHE A 212 11.96 0.88 -15.28
C PHE A 212 12.39 -0.54 -14.94
N GLN A 213 13.52 -0.71 -14.24
CA GLN A 213 13.98 -2.01 -13.76
C GLN A 213 13.03 -2.55 -12.70
N ASP A 214 12.62 -1.71 -11.74
CA ASP A 214 11.68 -2.08 -10.69
C ASP A 214 10.30 -2.40 -11.28
N ILE A 215 9.77 -1.58 -12.19
CA ILE A 215 8.50 -1.87 -12.88
C ILE A 215 8.58 -3.21 -13.61
N ARG A 216 9.66 -3.48 -14.35
CA ARG A 216 9.84 -4.75 -15.06
C ARG A 216 9.87 -5.94 -14.10
N ALA A 217 10.61 -5.82 -12.99
CA ALA A 217 10.69 -6.87 -11.99
C ALA A 217 9.30 -7.18 -11.38
N ALA A 218 8.51 -6.16 -11.06
CA ALA A 218 7.15 -6.33 -10.55
C ALA A 218 6.24 -7.02 -11.57
N LEU A 219 6.28 -6.62 -12.83
CA LEU A 219 5.44 -7.21 -13.89
C LEU A 219 5.79 -8.68 -14.14
N ASN A 220 7.08 -9.03 -14.13
CA ASN A 220 7.52 -10.42 -14.27
C ASN A 220 6.96 -11.32 -13.15
N LEU A 221 6.92 -10.80 -11.91
CA LEU A 221 6.37 -11.53 -10.76
C LEU A 221 4.86 -11.74 -10.88
N TRP A 222 4.11 -10.73 -11.32
CA TRP A 222 2.66 -10.84 -11.52
C TRP A 222 2.24 -11.59 -12.80
N SER A 223 3.15 -11.76 -13.76
CA SER A 223 2.86 -12.46 -15.02
C SER A 223 3.03 -13.99 -14.94
N SER A 224 3.59 -14.51 -13.84
CA SER A 224 3.81 -15.94 -13.62
C SER A 224 2.50 -16.76 -13.69
N PRO A 225 2.47 -17.93 -14.34
CA PRO A 225 1.25 -18.71 -14.58
C PRO A 225 0.58 -19.30 -13.32
N ASP A 226 1.29 -19.35 -12.18
CA ASP A 226 0.78 -19.93 -10.93
C ASP A 226 -0.36 -19.13 -10.27
N HIS A 227 -0.68 -17.93 -10.77
CA HIS A 227 -1.69 -17.03 -10.18
C HIS A 227 -3.15 -17.45 -10.43
N CYS A 228 -3.38 -18.55 -11.16
CA CYS A 228 -4.69 -18.87 -11.74
C CYS A 228 -5.23 -20.29 -11.46
N HIS A 229 -4.75 -21.00 -10.44
CA HIS A 229 -5.40 -22.25 -10.03
C HIS A 229 -6.56 -21.99 -9.06
N GLU A 230 -7.76 -22.30 -9.54
CA GLU A 230 -9.01 -22.35 -8.79
C GLU A 230 -8.89 -23.33 -7.62
N ALA A 231 -9.03 -22.85 -6.38
CA ALA A 231 -9.89 -23.43 -5.34
C ALA A 231 -9.54 -22.99 -3.91
N GLU A 232 -8.31 -22.56 -3.61
CA GLU A 232 -7.91 -22.33 -2.22
C GLU A 232 -7.10 -21.04 -2.07
N HIS A 233 -7.45 -20.25 -1.05
CA HIS A 233 -6.88 -18.93 -0.69
C HIS A 233 -7.60 -17.69 -1.25
N SER A 234 -8.87 -17.58 -0.88
CA SER A 234 -9.78 -16.45 -1.04
C SER A 234 -9.38 -15.12 -0.36
N ASN A 235 -8.09 -14.80 -0.12
CA ASN A 235 -7.73 -13.65 0.74
C ASN A 235 -6.47 -12.82 0.40
N MET A 236 -5.84 -12.91 -0.79
CA MET A 236 -4.45 -12.43 -0.94
C MET A 236 -4.11 -11.41 -2.03
N ILE A 237 -5.06 -10.69 -2.64
CA ILE A 237 -4.69 -9.46 -3.36
C ILE A 237 -5.14 -8.26 -2.54
N PRO A 238 -4.20 -7.57 -1.85
CA PRO A 238 -4.51 -6.36 -1.11
C PRO A 238 -5.25 -5.37 -2.02
N GLU A 239 -6.28 -4.69 -1.50
CA GLU A 239 -6.98 -3.61 -2.22
C GLU A 239 -6.00 -2.55 -2.78
N ASN A 240 -4.83 -2.44 -2.15
CA ASN A 240 -3.74 -1.55 -2.54
C ASN A 240 -3.07 -1.92 -3.89
N THR A 241 -3.17 -3.15 -4.37
CA THR A 241 -2.51 -3.58 -5.62
C THR A 241 -3.11 -2.89 -6.84
N LEU A 242 -4.43 -2.76 -6.91
CA LEU A 242 -5.09 -2.04 -8.01
C LEU A 242 -4.70 -0.57 -8.02
N ILE A 243 -4.67 0.07 -6.84
CA ILE A 243 -4.25 1.47 -6.70
C ILE A 243 -2.80 1.64 -7.15
N LEU A 244 -1.93 0.69 -6.79
CA LEU A 244 -0.53 0.71 -7.18
C LEU A 244 -0.36 0.56 -8.70
N LEU A 245 -1.06 -0.38 -9.32
CA LEU A 245 -1.08 -0.56 -10.77
C LEU A 245 -1.59 0.68 -11.50
N TYR A 246 -2.64 1.34 -10.99
CA TYR A 246 -3.11 2.60 -11.55
C TYR A 246 -2.04 3.69 -11.48
N ASN A 247 -1.35 3.82 -10.34
CA ASN A 247 -0.26 4.79 -10.21
C ASN A 247 0.90 4.50 -11.18
N VAL A 248 1.17 3.22 -11.46
CA VAL A 248 2.18 2.80 -12.45
C VAL A 248 1.73 3.17 -13.87
N VAL A 249 0.48 2.89 -14.25
CA VAL A 249 -0.07 3.34 -15.56
C VAL A 249 0.02 4.85 -15.68
N ASP A 250 -0.46 5.59 -14.67
CA ASP A 250 -0.48 7.04 -14.68
C ASP A 250 0.94 7.60 -14.82
N LEU A 251 1.92 7.03 -14.12
CA LEU A 251 3.32 7.41 -14.24
C LEU A 251 3.92 7.11 -15.63
N LEU A 252 3.72 5.90 -16.14
CA LEU A 252 4.21 5.49 -17.45
C LEU A 252 3.64 6.37 -18.57
N SER A 253 2.35 6.70 -18.48
CA SER A 253 1.65 7.62 -19.39
C SER A 253 2.17 9.04 -19.31
N VAL A 254 2.58 9.54 -18.14
CA VAL A 254 3.22 10.87 -18.01
C VAL A 254 4.64 10.85 -18.56
N LYS A 255 5.37 9.75 -18.38
CA LYS A 255 6.72 9.56 -18.91
C LYS A 255 6.78 9.30 -20.41
N GLY A 256 5.64 9.02 -21.04
CA GLY A 256 5.58 8.55 -22.42
C GLY A 256 6.20 7.18 -22.67
N CYS A 257 6.34 6.37 -21.61
CA CYS A 257 6.91 5.03 -21.73
C CYS A 257 5.79 4.00 -21.91
N MET A 258 5.36 3.78 -23.16
CA MET A 258 4.21 2.90 -23.43
C MET A 258 4.56 1.41 -23.48
N ASN A 259 5.84 1.05 -23.45
CA ASN A 259 6.31 -0.33 -23.68
C ASN A 259 5.89 -1.33 -22.60
N PHE A 260 5.45 -0.86 -21.43
CA PHE A 260 5.00 -1.71 -20.31
C PHE A 260 3.47 -1.80 -20.21
N HIS A 261 2.75 -0.98 -20.97
CA HIS A 261 1.29 -0.91 -20.86
C HIS A 261 0.58 -2.22 -21.20
N PRO A 262 0.96 -2.98 -22.24
CA PRO A 262 0.32 -4.26 -22.54
C PRO A 262 0.34 -5.23 -21.35
N GLU A 263 1.48 -5.37 -20.69
CA GLU A 263 1.64 -6.25 -19.53
C GLU A 263 0.85 -5.73 -18.32
N VAL A 264 0.87 -4.42 -18.07
CA VAL A 264 0.11 -3.81 -16.97
C VAL A 264 -1.39 -4.01 -17.18
N PHE A 265 -1.89 -3.81 -18.40
CA PHE A 265 -3.31 -4.00 -18.73
C PHE A 265 -3.73 -5.46 -18.68
N GLU A 266 -2.87 -6.39 -19.12
CA GLU A 266 -3.09 -7.82 -18.97
C GLU A 266 -3.33 -8.18 -17.50
N ILE A 267 -2.45 -7.71 -16.61
CA ILE A 267 -2.58 -7.96 -15.16
C ILE A 267 -3.86 -7.33 -14.63
N LEU A 268 -4.18 -6.08 -14.99
CA LEU A 268 -5.41 -5.42 -14.55
C LEU A 268 -6.67 -6.20 -14.97
N ILE A 269 -6.76 -6.64 -16.23
CA ILE A 269 -7.92 -7.39 -16.71
C ILE A 269 -8.05 -8.74 -15.99
N ARG A 270 -6.94 -9.45 -15.77
CA ARG A 270 -6.93 -10.69 -14.96
C ARG A 270 -7.42 -10.45 -13.54
N LEU A 271 -6.94 -9.40 -12.88
CA LEU A 271 -7.37 -9.03 -11.53
C LEU A 271 -8.87 -8.71 -11.46
N PHE A 272 -9.41 -8.02 -12.45
CA PHE A 272 -10.84 -7.73 -12.51
C PHE A 272 -11.70 -8.97 -12.72
N LYS A 273 -11.27 -9.87 -13.61
CA LYS A 273 -11.91 -11.18 -13.81
C LYS A 273 -11.93 -11.99 -12.52
N TRP A 274 -10.79 -12.02 -11.81
CA TRP A 274 -10.69 -12.72 -10.52
C TRP A 274 -11.61 -12.13 -9.45
N LYS A 275 -11.80 -10.81 -9.43
CA LYS A 275 -12.77 -10.14 -8.54
C LYS A 275 -14.23 -10.26 -8.98
N GLY A 276 -14.52 -10.98 -10.07
CA GLY A 276 -15.88 -11.11 -10.62
C GLY A 276 -16.45 -9.78 -11.15
N VAL A 277 -15.59 -8.82 -11.50
CA VAL A 277 -16.02 -7.52 -12.05
C VAL A 277 -16.23 -7.68 -13.56
N PRO A 278 -17.42 -7.35 -14.10
CA PRO A 278 -17.68 -7.40 -15.54
C PRO A 278 -16.68 -6.54 -16.32
N LEU A 279 -16.30 -7.01 -17.51
CA LEU A 279 -15.31 -6.34 -18.36
C LEU A 279 -15.76 -4.91 -18.71
N GLU A 280 -17.05 -4.72 -18.98
CA GLU A 280 -17.67 -3.44 -19.30
C GLU A 280 -17.43 -2.42 -18.19
N LYS A 281 -17.57 -2.86 -16.92
CA LYS A 281 -17.34 -2.00 -15.76
C LYS A 281 -15.86 -1.66 -15.60
N CYS A 282 -14.96 -2.60 -15.88
CA CYS A 282 -13.51 -2.35 -15.92
C CYS A 282 -13.17 -1.28 -16.97
N LEU A 283 -13.69 -1.42 -18.19
CA LEU A 283 -13.47 -0.49 -19.29
C LEU A 283 -14.02 0.90 -18.99
N ALA A 284 -15.23 0.96 -18.43
CA ALA A 284 -15.84 2.21 -17.98
C ALA A 284 -14.94 2.92 -16.96
N MET A 285 -14.43 2.21 -15.95
CA MET A 285 -13.52 2.79 -14.96
C MET A 285 -12.21 3.28 -15.59
N LEU A 286 -11.55 2.48 -16.43
CA LEU A 286 -10.29 2.90 -17.06
C LEU A 286 -10.49 4.11 -17.98
N TRP A 287 -11.60 4.16 -18.71
CA TRP A 287 -12.00 5.29 -19.54
C TRP A 287 -12.26 6.55 -18.71
N GLU A 288 -13.07 6.40 -17.66
CA GLU A 288 -13.46 7.46 -16.74
C GLU A 288 -12.25 8.19 -16.16
N TYR A 289 -11.21 7.44 -15.79
CA TYR A 289 -9.97 7.99 -15.26
C TYR A 289 -8.89 8.25 -16.33
N ARG A 290 -9.25 8.23 -17.63
CA ARG A 290 -8.34 8.49 -18.76
C ARG A 290 -7.07 7.62 -18.78
N ARG A 291 -7.17 6.39 -18.29
CA ARG A 291 -6.06 5.42 -18.20
C ARG A 291 -5.86 4.58 -19.44
N LEU A 292 -6.67 4.78 -20.47
CA LEU A 292 -6.62 4.02 -21.71
C LEU A 292 -5.65 4.59 -22.75
N GLY A 293 -5.14 5.81 -22.55
CA GLY A 293 -4.29 6.51 -23.51
C GLY A 293 -3.05 7.14 -22.88
N HIS A 294 -2.24 7.80 -23.72
CA HIS A 294 -1.08 8.57 -23.26
C HIS A 294 -1.52 9.91 -22.69
N ALA A 295 -0.96 10.33 -21.54
CA ALA A 295 -1.43 11.50 -20.80
C ALA A 295 -1.35 12.82 -21.58
N LEU A 296 -0.42 12.91 -22.54
CA LEU A 296 -0.19 14.11 -23.37
C LEU A 296 -0.66 13.95 -24.83
N CYS A 297 -1.21 12.80 -25.21
CA CYS A 297 -1.66 12.57 -26.58
C CYS A 297 -3.14 12.94 -26.74
N ALA A 298 -3.52 13.41 -27.94
CA ALA A 298 -4.91 13.58 -28.31
C ALA A 298 -5.65 12.24 -28.51
N SER A 299 -4.90 11.15 -28.74
CA SER A 299 -5.48 9.81 -28.84
C SER A 299 -6.04 9.36 -27.49
N SER A 300 -7.33 9.05 -27.49
CA SER A 300 -8.11 8.70 -26.31
C SER A 300 -7.90 7.26 -25.84
N VAL A 301 -7.47 6.35 -26.73
CA VAL A 301 -7.17 4.95 -26.42
C VAL A 301 -5.91 4.51 -27.17
N ASN A 302 -5.01 3.84 -26.46
CA ASN A 302 -3.76 3.32 -27.00
C ASN A 302 -4.00 2.02 -27.80
N GLU A 303 -3.36 1.88 -28.97
CA GLU A 303 -3.50 0.69 -29.81
C GLU A 303 -3.07 -0.61 -29.10
N SER A 304 -2.00 -0.56 -28.32
CA SER A 304 -1.51 -1.70 -27.54
C SER A 304 -2.49 -2.15 -26.45
N PHE A 305 -3.31 -1.22 -25.95
CA PHE A 305 -4.43 -1.55 -25.07
C PHE A 305 -5.51 -2.31 -25.87
N ILE A 306 -5.89 -1.86 -27.06
CA ILE A 306 -6.88 -2.54 -27.92
C ILE A 306 -6.40 -3.96 -28.26
N THR A 307 -5.13 -4.13 -28.62
CA THR A 307 -4.53 -5.45 -28.88
C THR A 307 -4.54 -6.35 -27.65
N THR A 308 -4.40 -5.78 -26.45
CA THR A 308 -4.50 -6.54 -25.20
C THR A 308 -5.94 -6.93 -24.89
N LEU A 309 -6.88 -6.01 -25.10
CA LEU A 309 -8.30 -6.23 -24.88
C LEU A 309 -8.86 -7.31 -25.84
N SER A 310 -8.43 -7.32 -27.11
CA SER A 310 -8.89 -8.29 -28.11
C SER A 310 -8.58 -9.73 -27.71
N ARG A 311 -7.50 -9.97 -26.95
CA ARG A 311 -7.17 -11.30 -26.41
C ARG A 311 -8.18 -11.78 -25.35
N HIS A 312 -8.98 -10.88 -24.77
CA HIS A 312 -9.95 -11.21 -23.74
C HIS A 312 -11.41 -11.17 -24.18
N CYS A 313 -11.75 -10.42 -25.24
CA CYS A 313 -13.12 -10.31 -25.75
C CYS A 313 -13.23 -10.43 -27.28
N GLY A 314 -12.15 -10.83 -27.97
CA GLY A 314 -12.14 -11.02 -29.42
C GLY A 314 -12.47 -9.74 -30.18
N GLU A 315 -13.27 -9.88 -31.23
CA GLU A 315 -13.70 -8.78 -32.11
C GLU A 315 -14.53 -7.70 -31.38
N LEU A 316 -15.09 -8.01 -30.20
CA LEU A 316 -15.80 -7.02 -29.40
C LEU A 316 -14.91 -5.83 -29.02
N SER A 317 -13.59 -6.01 -28.92
CA SER A 317 -12.67 -4.90 -28.62
C SER A 317 -12.65 -3.82 -29.72
N GLN A 318 -13.05 -4.19 -30.94
CA GLN A 318 -13.12 -3.31 -32.10
C GLN A 318 -14.56 -2.78 -32.33
N SER A 319 -15.56 -3.34 -31.64
CA SER A 319 -16.95 -2.93 -31.77
C SER A 319 -17.23 -1.63 -31.02
N ILE A 320 -17.63 -0.60 -31.75
CA ILE A 320 -18.02 0.70 -31.17
C ILE A 320 -19.26 0.54 -30.30
N ASP A 321 -20.24 -0.26 -30.73
CA ASP A 321 -21.46 -0.51 -29.96
C ASP A 321 -21.14 -1.16 -28.61
N PHE A 322 -20.15 -2.06 -28.58
CA PHE A 322 -19.65 -2.62 -27.32
C PHE A 322 -19.06 -1.53 -26.42
N TRP A 323 -18.19 -0.65 -26.94
CA TRP A 323 -17.64 0.46 -26.18
C TRP A 323 -18.71 1.45 -25.66
N ILE A 324 -19.68 1.81 -26.49
CA ILE A 324 -20.82 2.64 -26.09
C ILE A 324 -21.63 1.93 -25.00
N SER A 325 -21.84 0.61 -25.13
CA SER A 325 -22.54 -0.18 -24.12
C SER A 325 -21.85 -0.16 -22.76
N CYS A 326 -20.51 -0.16 -22.74
CA CYS A 326 -19.72 -0.05 -21.51
C CYS A 326 -19.98 1.28 -20.78
N MET A 327 -20.24 2.36 -21.52
CA MET A 327 -20.44 3.71 -20.98
C MET A 327 -21.89 4.02 -20.60
N LYS A 328 -22.84 3.09 -20.79
CA LYS A 328 -24.28 3.31 -20.50
C LYS A 328 -24.57 3.70 -19.04
N GLY A 329 -23.67 3.37 -18.12
CA GLY A 329 -23.81 3.74 -16.70
C GLY A 329 -23.66 5.24 -16.42
N SER A 330 -23.15 6.04 -17.37
CA SER A 330 -22.95 7.49 -17.20
C SER A 330 -23.12 8.23 -18.54
N GLU A 331 -24.17 9.04 -18.64
CA GLU A 331 -24.47 9.84 -19.84
C GLU A 331 -23.29 10.76 -20.23
N ALA A 332 -22.62 11.35 -19.23
CA ALA A 332 -21.43 12.16 -19.45
C ALA A 332 -20.25 11.35 -20.03
N GLN A 333 -20.04 10.10 -19.61
CA GLN A 333 -18.98 9.24 -20.15
C GLN A 333 -19.30 8.82 -21.59
N GLY A 334 -20.56 8.48 -21.87
CA GLY A 334 -21.03 8.12 -23.21
C GLY A 334 -20.87 9.25 -24.22
N VAL A 335 -21.36 10.45 -23.88
CA VAL A 335 -21.19 11.65 -24.72
C VAL A 335 -19.71 11.97 -24.91
N GLY A 336 -18.91 11.90 -23.85
CA GLY A 336 -17.47 12.13 -23.93
C GLY A 336 -16.75 11.12 -24.82
N PHE A 337 -17.14 9.84 -24.78
CA PHE A 337 -16.61 8.81 -25.67
C PHE A 337 -16.96 9.12 -27.12
N GLN A 338 -18.24 9.33 -27.42
CA GLN A 338 -18.71 9.63 -28.77
C GLN A 338 -18.04 10.89 -29.33
N GLN A 339 -17.83 11.93 -28.53
CA GLN A 339 -17.15 13.16 -28.97
C GLN A 339 -15.68 12.91 -29.34
N ASN A 340 -14.92 12.17 -28.51
CA ASN A 340 -13.51 11.90 -28.79
C ASN A 340 -13.31 11.09 -30.08
N PHE A 341 -14.32 10.34 -30.48
CA PHE A 341 -14.29 9.53 -31.69
C PHE A 341 -15.25 10.01 -32.79
N SER A 342 -15.83 11.21 -32.65
CA SER A 342 -16.83 11.74 -33.59
C SER A 342 -16.26 11.90 -35.01
N LEU A 343 -14.98 12.27 -35.12
CA LEU A 343 -14.26 12.35 -36.39
C LEU A 343 -13.99 10.98 -37.03
N MET A 344 -13.93 9.90 -36.24
CA MET A 344 -13.72 8.55 -36.76
C MET A 344 -15.03 7.84 -37.12
N PHE A 345 -16.17 8.24 -36.52
CA PHE A 345 -17.38 7.39 -36.53
C PHE A 345 -18.69 8.07 -36.93
N GLN A 346 -18.67 9.25 -37.55
CA GLN A 346 -19.89 9.91 -38.08
C GLN A 346 -21.07 9.87 -37.09
N SER A 347 -20.80 10.11 -35.81
CA SER A 347 -21.82 10.01 -34.76
C SER A 347 -22.65 11.30 -34.68
N ASP A 348 -23.97 11.17 -34.83
CA ASP A 348 -24.95 12.26 -34.67
C ASP A 348 -25.15 12.62 -33.18
N ILE A 349 -24.14 13.25 -32.57
CA ILE A 349 -24.28 13.77 -31.20
C ILE A 349 -25.12 15.05 -31.26
N LYS A 350 -26.26 15.06 -30.57
CA LYS A 350 -27.11 16.25 -30.53
C LYS A 350 -26.53 17.28 -29.56
N VAL A 351 -26.54 18.55 -29.95
CA VAL A 351 -26.06 19.67 -29.12
C VAL A 351 -26.74 19.70 -27.74
N GLU A 352 -28.00 19.28 -27.65
CA GLU A 352 -28.75 19.22 -26.39
C GLU A 352 -28.24 18.14 -25.42
N GLU A 353 -27.74 17.01 -25.92
CA GLU A 353 -27.12 15.95 -25.10
C GLU A 353 -25.80 16.47 -24.49
N VAL A 354 -25.03 17.23 -25.27
CA VAL A 354 -23.79 17.87 -24.79
C VAL A 354 -24.08 18.92 -23.71
N LYS A 355 -25.10 19.77 -23.92
CA LYS A 355 -25.51 20.79 -22.94
C LYS A 355 -26.00 20.16 -21.64
N LYS A 356 -26.75 19.07 -21.73
CA LYS A 356 -27.26 18.33 -20.57
C LYS A 356 -26.10 17.72 -19.77
N ALA A 357 -25.20 16.99 -20.43
CA ALA A 357 -24.01 16.41 -19.79
C ALA A 357 -23.11 17.47 -19.14
N ALA A 358 -22.91 18.62 -19.81
CA ALA A 358 -22.15 19.74 -19.26
C ALA A 358 -22.83 20.34 -18.02
N SER A 359 -24.16 20.46 -18.02
CA SER A 359 -24.93 21.00 -16.90
C SER A 359 -24.90 20.07 -15.68
N GLU A 360 -25.04 18.75 -15.89
CA GLU A 360 -24.89 17.74 -14.84
C GLU A 360 -23.50 17.77 -14.23
N LEU A 361 -22.46 17.90 -15.06
CA LEU A 361 -21.10 18.01 -14.57
C LEU A 361 -20.90 19.27 -13.72
N LEU A 362 -21.36 20.43 -14.20
CA LEU A 362 -21.25 21.70 -13.47
C LEU A 362 -22.00 21.65 -12.14
N SER A 363 -23.14 20.97 -12.07
CA SER A 363 -23.88 20.72 -10.84
C SER A 363 -23.07 19.88 -9.85
N SER A 364 -22.48 18.77 -10.31
CA SER A 364 -21.61 17.91 -9.50
C SER A 364 -20.38 18.65 -8.98
N VAL A 365 -19.74 19.50 -9.80
CA VAL A 365 -18.60 20.33 -9.38
C VAL A 365 -19.03 21.32 -8.28
N ARG A 366 -20.19 21.98 -8.44
CA ARG A 366 -20.70 22.95 -7.46
C ARG A 366 -20.99 22.28 -6.12
N SER A 367 -21.68 21.14 -6.13
CA SER A 367 -21.97 20.35 -4.92
C SER A 367 -20.69 19.94 -4.20
N PHE A 368 -19.67 19.53 -4.95
CA PHE A 368 -18.36 19.18 -4.40
C PHE A 368 -17.61 20.38 -3.80
N LEU A 369 -17.57 21.52 -4.50
CA LEU A 369 -16.93 22.74 -3.99
C LEU A 369 -17.59 23.25 -2.72
N LEU A 370 -18.92 23.11 -2.61
CA LEU A 370 -19.67 23.39 -1.39
C LEU A 370 -19.28 22.43 -0.25
N ALA A 371 -19.11 21.14 -0.55
CA ALA A 371 -18.67 20.14 0.42
C ALA A 371 -17.21 20.35 0.89
N ILE A 372 -16.31 20.85 0.03
CA ILE A 372 -14.96 21.25 0.46
C ILE A 372 -15.05 22.47 1.39
N LYS A 373 -15.84 23.49 1.02
CA LYS A 373 -15.97 24.72 1.80
C LYS A 373 -16.58 24.48 3.19
N SER A 374 -17.50 23.52 3.32
CA SER A 374 -18.09 23.18 4.62
C SER A 374 -17.15 22.36 5.50
N ASN A 375 -16.25 21.55 4.92
CA ASN A 375 -15.37 20.65 5.67
C ASN A 375 -13.99 21.25 5.98
N PHE A 376 -13.57 22.35 5.34
CA PHE A 376 -12.26 22.97 5.55
C PHE A 376 -12.37 24.48 5.84
N PRO A 377 -12.15 24.94 7.09
CA PRO A 377 -12.12 26.36 7.40
C PRO A 377 -10.91 27.06 6.76
N SER A 378 -11.08 28.35 6.50
CA SER A 378 -10.38 29.27 5.58
C SER A 378 -8.85 29.47 5.72
N LYS A 379 -8.12 28.57 6.40
CA LYS A 379 -6.66 28.71 6.64
C LYS A 379 -5.76 27.69 5.92
N PHE A 380 -6.28 26.81 5.06
CA PHE A 380 -5.42 26.02 4.17
C PHE A 380 -4.95 26.86 2.99
N ARG A 381 -3.79 27.52 3.13
CA ARG A 381 -3.02 27.96 1.96
C ARG A 381 -2.55 26.69 1.25
N LEU A 382 -2.99 26.50 0.01
CA LEU A 382 -2.50 25.51 -0.97
C LEU A 382 -1.01 25.78 -1.31
N LYS A 383 -0.12 25.76 -0.32
CA LYS A 383 1.32 25.75 -0.53
C LYS A 383 1.79 24.31 -0.41
N GLN A 384 2.15 23.75 -1.56
CA GLN A 384 2.77 22.44 -1.74
C GLN A 384 1.94 21.25 -1.25
N VAL A 385 0.93 20.89 -2.04
CA VAL A 385 0.50 19.49 -2.08
C VAL A 385 1.28 18.83 -3.23
N SER A 386 2.14 17.88 -2.91
CA SER A 386 2.74 17.00 -3.93
C SER A 386 1.62 16.37 -4.75
N TYR A 387 1.82 16.26 -6.07
CA TYR A 387 0.89 15.64 -7.03
C TYR A 387 0.32 14.29 -6.53
N TYR A 388 1.08 13.56 -5.72
CA TYR A 388 0.68 12.27 -5.14
C TYR A 388 0.05 12.33 -3.73
N GLN A 389 0.32 13.37 -2.93
CA GLN A 389 -0.32 13.53 -1.61
C GLN A 389 -1.83 13.80 -1.73
N PHE A 390 -2.27 14.47 -2.79
CA PHE A 390 -3.69 14.75 -3.08
C PHE A 390 -4.49 13.46 -3.35
N PHE A 391 -3.87 12.42 -3.92
CA PHE A 391 -4.52 11.13 -4.18
C PHE A 391 -4.65 10.24 -2.93
N SER A 392 -3.79 10.43 -1.92
CA SER A 392 -3.81 9.60 -0.71
C SER A 392 -4.92 9.96 0.29
N PHE A 393 -5.48 11.16 0.20
CA PHE A 393 -6.48 11.67 1.13
C PHE A 393 -7.89 11.63 0.53
N ASN A 394 -8.57 10.49 0.68
CA ASN A 394 -10.03 10.39 0.71
C ASN A 394 -10.80 11.01 -0.49
N VAL A 395 -10.41 10.67 -1.71
CA VAL A 395 -11.05 11.13 -2.95
C VAL A 395 -11.93 10.03 -3.59
N ARG A 396 -12.73 9.31 -2.80
CA ARG A 396 -13.71 8.34 -3.33
C ARG A 396 -15.02 9.00 -3.83
N SER A 397 -15.21 10.30 -3.57
CA SER A 397 -16.46 11.04 -3.87
C SER A 397 -16.32 12.17 -4.90
N LEU A 398 -15.20 12.23 -5.63
CA LEU A 398 -14.97 13.26 -6.66
C LEU A 398 -15.44 12.76 -8.02
N TYR A 399 -16.20 13.60 -8.74
CA TYR A 399 -16.43 13.36 -10.17
C TYR A 399 -15.08 13.47 -10.92
N PRO A 400 -14.77 12.53 -11.83
CA PRO A 400 -13.46 12.42 -12.51
C PRO A 400 -13.04 13.67 -13.29
N VAL A 401 -13.99 14.46 -13.79
CA VAL A 401 -13.68 15.71 -14.52
C VAL A 401 -13.20 16.82 -13.58
N VAL A 402 -13.67 16.84 -12.32
CA VAL A 402 -13.17 17.75 -11.28
C VAL A 402 -11.77 17.33 -10.84
N GLN A 403 -11.55 16.02 -10.75
CA GLN A 403 -10.24 15.44 -10.49
C GLN A 403 -9.23 15.81 -11.58
N HIS A 404 -9.65 15.86 -12.85
CA HIS A 404 -8.84 16.30 -13.99
C HIS A 404 -8.65 17.82 -14.10
N LEU A 405 -9.63 18.64 -13.71
CA LEU A 405 -9.44 20.11 -13.66
C LEU A 405 -8.43 20.47 -12.57
N LEU A 406 -8.53 19.81 -11.41
CA LEU A 406 -7.54 19.90 -10.33
C LEU A 406 -6.20 19.31 -10.76
N LEU A 407 -6.19 18.19 -11.50
CA LEU A 407 -4.98 17.63 -12.10
C LEU A 407 -4.33 18.67 -13.01
N ARG A 408 -5.00 19.18 -14.04
CA ARG A 408 -4.47 20.20 -14.96
C ARG A 408 -4.01 21.46 -14.25
N ILE A 409 -4.73 21.95 -13.24
CA ILE A 409 -4.29 23.10 -12.44
C ILE A 409 -3.01 22.74 -11.67
N CYS A 410 -2.94 21.56 -11.04
CA CYS A 410 -1.77 21.08 -10.32
C CYS A 410 -0.58 20.76 -11.25
N THR A 411 -0.77 20.11 -12.40
CA THR A 411 0.27 19.86 -13.40
C THR A 411 0.75 21.15 -14.01
N MET A 412 -0.12 22.12 -14.31
CA MET A 412 0.29 23.44 -14.80
C MET A 412 1.07 24.23 -13.73
N THR A 413 0.71 24.11 -12.45
CA THR A 413 1.43 24.78 -11.34
C THR A 413 2.76 24.09 -11.02
N CYS A 414 2.82 22.76 -11.11
CA CYS A 414 4.06 21.97 -10.98
C CYS A 414 4.99 22.17 -12.19
N LEU A 415 4.46 22.21 -13.42
CA LEU A 415 5.23 22.54 -14.63
C LEU A 415 5.76 23.96 -14.57
N ARG A 416 4.99 24.93 -14.04
CA ARG A 416 5.49 26.30 -13.83
C ARG A 416 6.66 26.36 -12.85
N ASN A 417 6.63 25.56 -11.79
CA ASN A 417 7.75 25.46 -10.84
C ASN A 417 8.92 24.62 -11.37
N TRP A 418 8.70 23.76 -12.37
CA TRP A 418 9.74 22.99 -13.06
C TRP A 418 10.49 23.81 -14.12
N PHE A 419 9.82 24.77 -14.76
CA PHE A 419 10.43 25.67 -15.76
C PHE A 419 10.95 27.00 -15.18
N GLN A 420 10.85 27.24 -13.86
CA GLN A 420 11.40 28.45 -13.21
C GLN A 420 12.72 28.22 -12.46
N VAL A 421 13.42 27.12 -12.74
CA VAL A 421 14.82 26.94 -12.33
C VAL A 421 15.67 26.93 -13.60
N GLU A 422 15.68 28.06 -14.29
CA GLU A 422 16.70 28.47 -15.26
C GLU A 422 16.35 29.90 -15.68
N ASP A 423 16.89 30.84 -14.90
CA ASP A 423 17.56 32.06 -15.37
C ASP A 423 18.60 32.46 -14.31
#